data_AF-A0A1Y0V6B4-F1
#
_entry.id   AF-A0A1Y0V6B4-F1
#
_cell.length_a   1.000
_cell.length_b   1.000
_cell.length_c   1.000
_cell.angle_alpha   90.00
_cell.angle_beta   90.00
_cell.angle_gamma   90.00
#
_symmetry.space_group_name_H-M   'P 1'
#
loop_
_entity.id
_entity.type
_entity.pdbx_description
1 polymer ?
#
loop_
_entity_poly.entity_id
_entity_poly.type
_entity_poly.pdbx_seq_one_letter_code
_entity_poly.pdbx_strand_id
1 'polypeptide(L)'
;MADNRDIDAQRDELAVLRDRVRCEVVLEREGYRLDRAATAQRSAKNLKFRRGEGEIIIVNHGGKGWWDPTNPDRSARGDVFKLVQHLKPGLNLGHVRRELRNMIGLEPSYEVRERIKPVAEEQGKKRDPAWMWEHRNPPQTGSAAWCYLSEERGLPDRVLEAAVKQNLLREGPNGTAWFAHRDNQGALSGMEMRGPEYRGFSTGGIGKRLFRFEADPGTQPSRIVVAEAAIDALSFAAMDRFSSNTLYLSTAGGMSPESVRELKQLLAAGAKQPEGRLVIAVDNDQQGDHYAAMFSEMAQEVGLWNGRASPKSPGSDWNQVLRARGNKESVTPRPFRELAGSATSTTPTPQVAAGWVDDLKLRKRHQSEQVPMTAQATTSLRRSGSPSMGGR
;
A
#
# COMPACT_ATOMS: atom_id res chain seq x y z
N MET A 1 -30.95 11.97 -7.57
CA MET A 1 -31.54 10.61 -7.60
C MET A 1 -30.55 9.70 -8.31
N ALA A 2 -30.35 8.46 -7.86
CA ALA A 2 -29.56 7.48 -8.62
C ALA A 2 -30.33 7.06 -9.88
N ASP A 3 -29.63 6.67 -10.94
CA ASP A 3 -30.22 6.39 -12.26
C ASP A 3 -30.91 5.01 -12.28
N ASN A 4 -32.08 4.92 -11.64
CA ASN A 4 -32.84 3.67 -11.45
C ASN A 4 -33.05 2.89 -12.77
N ARG A 5 -33.14 3.62 -13.87
CA ARG A 5 -33.26 3.14 -15.26
C ARG A 5 -32.18 2.12 -15.66
N ASP A 6 -30.98 2.16 -15.09
CA ASP A 6 -29.91 1.18 -15.37
C ASP A 6 -30.20 -0.18 -14.71
N ILE A 7 -30.68 -0.15 -13.46
CA ILE A 7 -31.16 -1.35 -12.74
C ILE A 7 -32.40 -1.91 -13.42
N ASP A 8 -33.34 -1.05 -13.81
CA ASP A 8 -34.55 -1.45 -14.55
C ASP A 8 -34.19 -2.04 -15.92
N ALA A 9 -33.34 -1.39 -16.73
CA ALA A 9 -32.92 -1.91 -18.04
C ALA A 9 -32.15 -3.24 -17.92
N GLN A 10 -31.29 -3.41 -16.91
CA GLN A 10 -30.65 -4.71 -16.66
C GLN A 10 -31.67 -5.78 -16.22
N ARG A 11 -32.63 -5.44 -15.34
CA ARG A 11 -33.70 -6.36 -14.92
C ARG A 11 -34.54 -6.78 -16.12
N ASP A 12 -34.84 -5.86 -17.02
CA ASP A 12 -35.71 -6.08 -18.17
C ASP A 12 -34.96 -6.87 -19.27
N GLU A 13 -33.65 -6.66 -19.49
CA GLU A 13 -32.81 -7.59 -20.30
C GLU A 13 -32.85 -9.01 -19.72
N LEU A 14 -32.71 -9.16 -18.40
CA LEU A 14 -32.76 -10.46 -17.73
C LEU A 14 -34.15 -11.11 -17.80
N ALA A 15 -35.24 -10.32 -17.86
CA ALA A 15 -36.59 -10.82 -18.09
C ALA A 15 -36.76 -11.29 -19.55
N VAL A 16 -36.36 -10.48 -20.52
CA VAL A 16 -36.41 -10.82 -21.96
C VAL A 16 -35.57 -12.06 -22.28
N LEU A 17 -34.40 -12.23 -21.66
CA LEU A 17 -33.58 -13.44 -21.83
C LEU A 17 -34.23 -14.69 -21.22
N ARG A 18 -34.93 -14.57 -20.08
CA ARG A 18 -35.73 -15.68 -19.52
C ARG A 18 -36.92 -16.03 -20.41
N ASP A 19 -37.58 -15.04 -20.99
CA ASP A 19 -38.77 -15.25 -21.82
C ASP A 19 -38.44 -15.73 -23.24
N ARG A 20 -37.36 -15.25 -23.87
CA ARG A 20 -37.02 -15.62 -25.25
C ARG A 20 -36.14 -16.85 -25.40
N VAL A 21 -35.28 -17.18 -24.42
CA VAL A 21 -34.43 -18.39 -24.52
C VAL A 21 -35.15 -19.61 -23.91
N ARG A 22 -34.87 -20.80 -24.45
CA ARG A 22 -35.41 -22.09 -24.01
C ARG A 22 -34.29 -23.03 -23.60
N CYS A 23 -34.47 -23.76 -22.50
CA CYS A 23 -33.47 -24.67 -21.95
C CYS A 23 -33.13 -25.80 -22.93
N GLU A 24 -34.10 -26.26 -23.72
CA GLU A 24 -33.90 -27.24 -24.79
C GLU A 24 -32.86 -26.78 -25.83
N VAL A 25 -32.94 -25.51 -26.25
CA VAL A 25 -32.04 -24.95 -27.29
C VAL A 25 -30.61 -24.80 -26.76
N VAL A 26 -30.44 -24.48 -25.47
CA VAL A 26 -29.13 -24.48 -24.81
C VAL A 26 -28.55 -25.89 -24.80
N LEU A 27 -29.33 -26.88 -24.36
CA LEU A 27 -28.92 -28.27 -24.29
C LEU A 27 -28.55 -28.84 -25.67
N GLU A 28 -29.33 -28.54 -26.72
CA GLU A 28 -29.04 -28.98 -28.09
C GLU A 28 -27.74 -28.40 -28.66
N ARG A 29 -27.42 -27.14 -28.35
CA ARG A 29 -26.12 -26.52 -28.68
C ARG A 29 -24.96 -27.17 -27.93
N GLU A 30 -25.14 -27.48 -26.66
CA GLU A 30 -24.13 -28.15 -25.81
C GLU A 30 -24.09 -29.69 -26.01
N GLY A 31 -24.69 -30.20 -27.09
CA GLY A 31 -24.56 -31.59 -27.55
C GLY A 31 -25.62 -32.59 -27.04
N TYR A 32 -26.52 -32.19 -26.15
CA TYR A 32 -27.58 -33.06 -25.64
C TYR A 32 -28.67 -33.31 -26.70
N ARG A 33 -29.35 -34.46 -26.62
CA ARG A 33 -30.49 -34.83 -27.48
C ARG A 33 -31.66 -35.35 -26.65
N LEU A 34 -32.89 -35.19 -27.18
CA LEU A 34 -34.11 -35.60 -26.50
C LEU A 34 -34.28 -37.13 -26.48
N ASP A 35 -34.29 -37.72 -25.28
CA ASP A 35 -34.63 -39.12 -25.01
C ASP A 35 -36.15 -39.30 -25.18
N ARG A 36 -36.59 -39.45 -26.44
CA ARG A 36 -38.01 -39.57 -26.82
C ARG A 36 -38.70 -40.75 -26.11
N ALA A 37 -38.01 -41.88 -25.95
CA ALA A 37 -38.55 -43.07 -25.31
C ALA A 37 -38.86 -42.84 -23.83
N ALA A 38 -37.90 -42.30 -23.06
CA ALA A 38 -38.12 -42.00 -21.64
C ALA A 38 -39.09 -40.82 -21.43
N THR A 39 -39.11 -39.85 -22.35
CA THR A 39 -40.03 -38.70 -22.30
C THR A 39 -41.48 -39.12 -22.53
N ALA A 40 -41.75 -40.00 -23.50
CA ALA A 40 -43.10 -40.51 -23.78
C ALA A 40 -43.72 -41.25 -22.58
N GLN A 41 -42.91 -41.90 -21.75
CA GLN A 41 -43.37 -42.67 -20.58
C GLN A 41 -43.72 -41.82 -19.35
N ARG A 42 -43.28 -40.55 -19.25
CA ARG A 42 -43.31 -39.78 -17.98
C ARG A 42 -43.91 -38.37 -18.08
N SER A 43 -44.86 -38.20 -19.01
CA SER A 43 -45.56 -36.95 -19.37
C SER A 43 -44.70 -35.93 -20.12
N ALA A 44 -45.29 -35.38 -21.19
CA ALA A 44 -44.71 -34.31 -22.02
C ALA A 44 -44.39 -32.99 -21.28
N LYS A 45 -44.71 -32.88 -19.98
CA LYS A 45 -44.32 -31.77 -19.11
C LYS A 45 -42.86 -31.85 -18.61
N ASN A 46 -42.21 -33.01 -18.73
CA ASN A 46 -40.80 -33.24 -18.35
C ASN A 46 -40.05 -33.87 -19.53
N LEU A 47 -39.29 -33.06 -20.27
CA LEU A 47 -38.51 -33.48 -21.43
C LEU A 47 -37.12 -33.94 -20.96
N LYS A 48 -36.78 -35.21 -21.18
CA LYS A 48 -35.48 -35.76 -20.74
C LYS A 48 -34.46 -35.62 -21.86
N PHE A 49 -33.39 -34.87 -21.60
CA PHE A 49 -32.24 -34.72 -22.50
C PHE A 49 -31.06 -35.56 -22.00
N ARG A 50 -30.27 -36.08 -22.94
CA ARG A 50 -29.06 -36.89 -22.66
C ARG A 50 -27.93 -36.49 -23.61
N ARG A 51 -26.69 -36.46 -23.12
CA ARG A 51 -25.47 -36.32 -23.95
C ARG A 51 -24.60 -37.57 -23.95
N GLY A 52 -24.58 -38.32 -22.86
CA GLY A 52 -23.86 -39.59 -22.73
C GLY A 52 -24.44 -40.53 -21.67
N GLU A 53 -23.62 -41.45 -21.19
CA GLU A 53 -23.87 -42.17 -19.94
C GLU A 53 -23.63 -41.22 -18.75
N GLY A 54 -24.41 -41.35 -17.67
CA GLY A 54 -24.47 -40.36 -16.59
C GLY A 54 -25.16 -39.05 -16.99
N GLU A 55 -24.72 -38.39 -18.07
CA GLU A 55 -25.16 -37.04 -18.47
C GLU A 55 -26.63 -36.96 -18.90
N ILE A 56 -27.51 -36.63 -17.95
CA ILE A 56 -28.96 -36.47 -18.12
C ILE A 56 -29.37 -35.11 -17.55
N ILE A 57 -30.18 -34.35 -18.28
CA ILE A 57 -30.86 -33.14 -17.77
C ILE A 57 -32.35 -33.26 -18.06
N ILE A 58 -33.21 -32.87 -17.13
CA ILE A 58 -34.66 -32.88 -17.30
C ILE A 58 -35.15 -31.43 -17.38
N VAL A 59 -35.72 -31.07 -18.53
CA VAL A 59 -36.34 -29.76 -18.79
C VAL A 59 -37.82 -29.80 -18.46
N ASN A 60 -38.31 -28.79 -17.76
CA ASN A 60 -39.69 -28.65 -17.33
C ASN A 60 -40.19 -27.19 -17.48
N HIS A 61 -41.36 -26.89 -16.93
CA HIS A 61 -42.00 -25.56 -17.01
C HIS A 61 -42.03 -24.98 -18.45
N GLY A 62 -42.35 -25.81 -19.45
CA GLY A 62 -42.45 -25.39 -20.86
C GLY A 62 -41.13 -24.96 -21.51
N GLY A 63 -39.98 -25.40 -20.98
CA GLY A 63 -38.65 -25.00 -21.45
C GLY A 63 -37.99 -23.90 -20.61
N LYS A 64 -38.63 -23.48 -19.50
CA LYS A 64 -38.16 -22.40 -18.63
C LYS A 64 -37.46 -22.86 -17.36
N GLY A 65 -37.65 -24.12 -16.98
CA GLY A 65 -36.95 -24.75 -15.86
C GLY A 65 -36.17 -25.98 -16.30
N TRP A 66 -35.17 -26.34 -15.51
CA TRP A 66 -34.42 -27.58 -15.66
C TRP A 66 -33.96 -28.09 -14.29
N TRP A 67 -33.60 -29.37 -14.23
CA TRP A 67 -32.88 -29.98 -13.11
C TRP A 67 -32.05 -31.20 -13.55
N ASP A 68 -31.01 -31.48 -12.77
CA ASP A 68 -30.12 -32.63 -12.94
C ASP A 68 -30.56 -33.77 -11.99
N PRO A 69 -31.00 -34.93 -12.51
CA PRO A 69 -31.38 -36.08 -11.69
C PRO A 69 -30.18 -36.89 -11.15
N THR A 70 -28.95 -36.59 -11.58
CA THR A 70 -27.74 -37.33 -11.22
C THR A 70 -26.85 -36.60 -10.22
N ASN A 71 -27.04 -35.30 -10.03
CA ASN A 71 -26.36 -34.56 -8.97
C ASN A 71 -26.80 -35.07 -7.57
N PRO A 72 -25.87 -35.57 -6.72
CA PRO A 72 -26.17 -36.09 -5.39
C PRO A 72 -26.92 -35.12 -4.46
N ASP A 73 -26.67 -33.81 -4.56
CA ASP A 73 -27.23 -32.81 -3.64
C ASP A 73 -28.62 -32.28 -4.05
N ARG A 74 -29.08 -32.61 -5.27
CA ARG A 74 -30.32 -32.13 -5.89
C ARG A 74 -30.45 -30.58 -5.99
N SER A 75 -29.35 -29.86 -5.85
CA SER A 75 -29.26 -28.39 -5.91
C SER A 75 -29.14 -27.87 -7.35
N ALA A 76 -28.61 -28.68 -8.27
CA ALA A 76 -28.54 -28.40 -9.71
C ALA A 76 -29.93 -28.36 -10.36
N ARG A 77 -30.57 -27.19 -10.24
CA ARG A 77 -31.85 -26.83 -10.85
C ARG A 77 -31.97 -25.32 -10.99
N GLY A 78 -32.75 -24.86 -11.96
CA GLY A 78 -33.03 -23.43 -12.09
C GLY A 78 -33.61 -23.00 -13.42
N ASP A 79 -33.31 -21.75 -13.77
CA ASP A 79 -33.63 -21.13 -15.05
C ASP A 79 -32.49 -21.32 -16.07
N VAL A 80 -32.68 -20.76 -17.27
CA VAL A 80 -31.72 -20.81 -18.38
C VAL A 80 -30.35 -20.20 -18.03
N PHE A 81 -30.28 -19.26 -17.07
CA PHE A 81 -29.00 -18.71 -16.62
C PHE A 81 -28.23 -19.74 -15.80
N LYS A 82 -28.88 -20.38 -14.82
CA LYS A 82 -28.27 -21.47 -14.06
C LYS A 82 -27.90 -22.66 -14.94
N LEU A 83 -28.65 -22.92 -16.02
CA LEU A 83 -28.32 -23.99 -16.97
C LEU A 83 -26.97 -23.76 -17.65
N VAL A 84 -26.74 -22.56 -18.17
CA VAL A 84 -25.44 -22.21 -18.80
C VAL A 84 -24.31 -22.28 -17.78
N GLN A 85 -24.53 -21.89 -16.52
CA GLN A 85 -23.50 -21.98 -15.47
C GLN A 85 -23.21 -23.43 -15.01
N HIS A 86 -24.21 -24.32 -15.06
CA HIS A 86 -24.04 -25.76 -14.78
C HIS A 86 -23.25 -26.45 -15.90
N LEU A 87 -23.57 -26.12 -17.16
CA LEU A 87 -22.90 -26.68 -18.34
C LEU A 87 -21.51 -26.06 -18.59
N LYS A 88 -21.28 -24.82 -18.13
CA LYS A 88 -19.99 -24.11 -18.23
C LYS A 88 -19.61 -23.49 -16.86
N PRO A 89 -19.07 -24.30 -15.93
CA PRO A 89 -18.60 -23.81 -14.63
C PRO A 89 -17.59 -22.67 -14.76
N GLY A 90 -17.71 -21.65 -13.90
CA GLY A 90 -16.85 -20.45 -13.90
C GLY A 90 -17.38 -19.26 -14.70
N LEU A 91 -18.47 -19.39 -15.47
CA LEU A 91 -19.08 -18.23 -16.13
C LEU A 91 -19.84 -17.33 -15.15
N ASN A 92 -19.43 -16.05 -15.07
CA ASN A 92 -20.18 -15.01 -14.37
C ASN A 92 -21.43 -14.56 -15.15
N LEU A 93 -22.35 -13.86 -14.49
CA LEU A 93 -23.62 -13.40 -15.08
C LEU A 93 -23.44 -12.55 -16.36
N GLY A 94 -22.35 -11.78 -16.47
CA GLY A 94 -22.05 -10.99 -17.68
C GLY A 94 -21.65 -11.86 -18.87
N HIS A 95 -20.92 -12.95 -18.64
CA HIS A 95 -20.60 -13.93 -19.68
C HIS A 95 -21.86 -14.70 -20.11
N VAL A 96 -22.70 -15.11 -19.15
CA VAL A 96 -23.97 -15.79 -19.43
C VAL A 96 -24.95 -14.91 -20.22
N ARG A 97 -25.07 -13.61 -19.88
CA ARG A 97 -25.85 -12.64 -20.68
C ARG A 97 -25.37 -12.58 -22.14
N ARG A 98 -24.05 -12.60 -22.38
CA ARG A 98 -23.46 -12.58 -23.73
C ARG A 98 -23.79 -13.85 -24.52
N GLU A 99 -23.58 -15.02 -23.92
CA GLU A 99 -23.94 -16.32 -24.52
C GLU A 99 -25.43 -16.35 -24.90
N LEU A 100 -26.32 -16.00 -23.97
CA LEU A 100 -27.76 -16.05 -24.20
C LEU A 100 -28.25 -15.02 -25.24
N ARG A 101 -27.66 -13.82 -25.29
CA ARG A 101 -27.94 -12.82 -26.35
C ARG A 101 -27.60 -13.34 -27.74
N ASN A 102 -26.43 -13.97 -27.89
CA ASN A 102 -25.99 -14.58 -29.14
C ASN A 102 -26.89 -15.74 -29.59
N MET A 103 -27.71 -16.32 -28.69
CA MET A 103 -28.69 -17.36 -29.08
C MET A 103 -29.96 -16.80 -29.74
N ILE A 104 -30.32 -15.55 -29.50
CA ILE A 104 -31.60 -14.95 -29.93
C ILE A 104 -31.47 -13.65 -30.73
N GLY A 105 -30.27 -13.35 -31.23
CA GLY A 105 -29.99 -12.17 -32.05
C GLY A 105 -30.20 -10.84 -31.33
N LEU A 106 -30.01 -10.82 -30.00
CA LEU A 106 -30.02 -9.56 -29.24
C LEU A 106 -28.63 -8.93 -29.27
N GLU A 107 -28.40 -8.09 -30.28
CA GLU A 107 -27.31 -7.12 -30.21
C GLU A 107 -27.46 -6.25 -28.95
N PRO A 108 -26.35 -5.85 -28.29
CA PRO A 108 -26.37 -4.74 -27.36
C PRO A 108 -26.97 -3.50 -28.04
N SER A 109 -27.65 -2.63 -27.29
CA SER A 109 -28.14 -1.35 -27.85
C SER A 109 -27.02 -0.42 -28.32
N TYR A 110 -25.77 -0.69 -27.91
CA TYR A 110 -24.60 0.18 -28.08
C TYR A 110 -24.92 1.64 -27.75
N GLU A 111 -25.74 1.89 -26.73
CA GLU A 111 -25.93 3.22 -26.16
C GLU A 111 -24.59 3.72 -25.60
N VAL A 112 -23.86 4.43 -26.45
CA VAL A 112 -22.68 5.20 -26.06
C VAL A 112 -23.18 6.33 -25.18
N ARG A 113 -23.32 6.05 -23.88
CA ARG A 113 -23.34 7.08 -22.87
C ARG A 113 -22.06 7.88 -23.02
N GLU A 114 -22.15 9.05 -23.66
CA GLU A 114 -21.19 10.12 -23.39
C GLU A 114 -21.05 10.19 -21.89
N ARG A 115 -19.80 10.19 -21.41
CA ARG A 115 -19.55 10.29 -19.98
C ARG A 115 -19.79 11.73 -19.56
N ILE A 116 -21.08 12.06 -19.35
CA ILE A 116 -21.53 13.24 -18.61
C ILE A 116 -20.94 13.10 -17.21
N LYS A 117 -19.72 13.63 -17.04
CA LYS A 117 -19.12 13.86 -15.73
C LYS A 117 -20.07 14.83 -15.04
N PRO A 118 -20.74 14.45 -13.94
CA PRO A 118 -21.55 15.41 -13.19
C PRO A 118 -20.65 16.58 -12.79
N VAL A 119 -21.17 17.80 -12.94
CA VAL A 119 -20.39 19.05 -13.08
C VAL A 119 -19.11 19.02 -12.25
N ALA A 120 -17.97 19.13 -12.94
CA ALA A 120 -16.66 18.71 -12.43
C ALA A 120 -16.25 19.40 -11.12
N GLU A 121 -16.83 20.56 -10.82
CA GLU A 121 -16.61 21.32 -9.59
C GLU A 121 -17.16 20.62 -8.34
N GLU A 122 -18.37 20.03 -8.37
CA GLU A 122 -18.93 19.34 -7.20
C GLU A 122 -18.28 17.99 -6.94
N GLN A 123 -18.08 17.19 -7.99
CA GLN A 123 -17.44 15.88 -7.85
C GLN A 123 -15.92 15.97 -7.71
N GLY A 124 -15.31 17.06 -8.21
CA GLY A 124 -13.92 17.43 -7.95
C GLY A 124 -13.73 17.74 -6.47
N LYS A 125 -14.48 18.69 -5.90
CA LYS A 125 -14.41 19.03 -4.46
C LYS A 125 -14.63 17.80 -3.56
N LYS A 126 -15.61 16.93 -3.88
CA LYS A 126 -15.86 15.68 -3.13
C LYS A 126 -14.79 14.58 -3.29
N ARG A 127 -13.73 14.81 -4.08
CA ARG A 127 -12.58 13.91 -4.26
C ARG A 127 -11.22 14.59 -4.09
N ASP A 128 -11.19 15.91 -3.95
CA ASP A 128 -9.98 16.66 -3.63
C ASP A 128 -9.51 16.31 -2.20
N PRO A 129 -8.29 15.80 -2.00
CA PRO A 129 -7.77 15.52 -0.67
C PRO A 129 -7.71 16.74 0.23
N ALA A 130 -7.47 17.94 -0.30
CA ALA A 130 -7.43 19.16 0.52
C ALA A 130 -8.82 19.48 1.08
N TRP A 131 -9.85 19.55 0.23
CA TRP A 131 -11.24 19.68 0.67
C TRP A 131 -11.63 18.58 1.68
N MET A 132 -11.31 17.31 1.40
CA MET A 132 -11.62 16.20 2.30
C MET A 132 -10.91 16.31 3.67
N TRP A 133 -9.69 16.83 3.72
CA TRP A 133 -8.91 16.99 4.96
C TRP A 133 -9.47 18.08 5.87
N GLU A 134 -9.85 19.23 5.30
CA GLU A 134 -10.44 20.34 6.06
C GLU A 134 -11.90 20.07 6.45
N HIS A 135 -12.60 19.18 5.75
CA HIS A 135 -13.97 18.75 6.10
C HIS A 135 -14.01 17.48 6.96
N ARG A 136 -12.94 17.20 7.73
CA ARG A 136 -12.92 16.20 8.80
C ARG A 136 -12.25 16.77 10.04
N ASN A 137 -12.61 16.19 11.19
CA ASN A 137 -11.96 16.46 12.46
C ASN A 137 -10.75 15.53 12.66
N PRO A 138 -9.73 15.93 13.43
CA PRO A 138 -8.78 14.96 13.98
C PRO A 138 -9.51 13.94 14.87
N PRO A 139 -9.01 12.69 14.99
CA PRO A 139 -9.53 11.74 15.97
C PRO A 139 -9.37 12.29 17.39
N GLN A 140 -10.31 11.95 18.27
CA GLN A 140 -10.34 12.38 19.68
C GLN A 140 -10.33 11.15 20.59
N THR A 141 -9.81 11.26 21.81
CA THR A 141 -9.79 10.13 22.76
C THR A 141 -11.19 9.52 22.94
N GLY A 142 -11.34 8.24 22.62
CA GLY A 142 -12.62 7.53 22.64
C GLY A 142 -13.45 7.62 21.35
N SER A 143 -12.96 8.27 20.29
CA SER A 143 -13.57 8.21 18.95
C SER A 143 -13.20 6.91 18.24
N ALA A 144 -13.96 6.51 17.22
CA ALA A 144 -13.80 5.19 16.57
C ALA A 144 -12.42 5.04 15.91
N ALA A 145 -11.94 6.09 15.24
CA ALA A 145 -10.58 6.10 14.70
C ALA A 145 -9.49 6.22 15.79
N TRP A 146 -9.78 6.76 16.98
CA TRP A 146 -8.83 6.73 18.10
C TRP A 146 -8.71 5.31 18.66
N CYS A 147 -9.82 4.67 19.06
CA CYS A 147 -9.85 3.31 19.58
C CYS A 147 -9.22 2.29 18.61
N TYR A 148 -9.45 2.45 17.30
CA TYR A 148 -8.74 1.68 16.28
C TYR A 148 -7.20 1.83 16.38
N LEU A 149 -6.70 3.05 16.59
CA LEU A 149 -5.26 3.31 16.67
C LEU A 149 -4.65 2.94 18.04
N SER A 150 -5.34 3.19 19.15
CA SER A 150 -4.83 2.93 20.50
C SER A 150 -5.03 1.47 20.93
N GLU A 151 -6.23 0.90 20.74
CA GLU A 151 -6.61 -0.42 21.26
C GLU A 151 -6.33 -1.53 20.25
N GLU A 152 -6.86 -1.45 19.03
CA GLU A 152 -6.61 -2.48 18.02
C GLU A 152 -5.14 -2.46 17.55
N ARG A 153 -4.59 -1.27 17.27
CA ARG A 153 -3.24 -1.09 16.71
C ARG A 153 -2.16 -0.87 17.78
N GLY A 154 -2.51 -0.61 19.05
CA GLY A 154 -1.55 -0.52 20.15
C GLY A 154 -0.65 0.72 20.13
N LEU A 155 -1.00 1.79 19.40
CA LEU A 155 -0.23 3.03 19.38
C LEU A 155 -0.47 3.83 20.68
N PRO A 156 0.57 4.15 21.48
CA PRO A 156 0.38 4.87 22.74
C PRO A 156 -0.20 6.28 22.52
N ASP A 157 -1.12 6.71 23.39
CA ASP A 157 -1.84 7.98 23.28
C ASP A 157 -0.91 9.19 23.05
N ARG A 158 0.26 9.24 23.70
CA ARG A 158 1.26 10.30 23.51
C ARG A 158 1.74 10.47 22.06
N VAL A 159 1.76 9.38 21.28
CA VAL A 159 2.15 9.36 19.86
C VAL A 159 0.99 9.82 18.98
N LEU A 160 -0.23 9.41 19.32
CA LEU A 160 -1.45 9.85 18.65
C LEU A 160 -1.70 11.35 18.87
N GLU A 161 -1.55 11.82 20.11
CA GLU A 161 -1.57 13.25 20.45
C GLU A 161 -0.55 14.05 19.65
N ALA A 162 0.70 13.58 19.55
CA ALA A 162 1.74 14.27 18.78
C ALA A 162 1.39 14.34 17.29
N ALA A 163 0.88 13.26 16.70
CA ALA A 163 0.46 13.22 15.30
C ALA A 163 -0.80 14.07 15.03
N VAL A 164 -1.74 14.15 15.99
CA VAL A 164 -2.88 15.09 15.94
C VAL A 164 -2.41 16.54 16.01
N LYS A 165 -1.52 16.88 16.95
CA LYS A 165 -0.94 18.22 17.12
C LYS A 165 -0.16 18.68 15.87
N GLN A 166 0.48 17.75 15.15
CA GLN A 166 1.16 18.02 13.87
C GLN A 166 0.22 18.05 12.64
N ASN A 167 -1.11 18.00 12.82
CA ASN A 167 -2.09 17.99 11.73
C ASN A 167 -1.85 16.85 10.71
N LEU A 168 -1.49 15.66 11.22
CA LEU A 168 -1.20 14.46 10.44
C LEU A 168 -2.31 13.42 10.42
N LEU A 169 -3.32 13.56 11.30
CA LEU A 169 -4.43 12.63 11.44
C LEU A 169 -5.80 13.31 11.20
N ARG A 170 -6.70 12.55 10.58
CA ARG A 170 -8.15 12.82 10.47
C ARG A 170 -8.95 11.54 10.71
N GLU A 171 -10.16 11.71 11.21
CA GLU A 171 -11.15 10.63 11.29
C GLU A 171 -12.09 10.68 10.10
N GLY A 172 -12.15 9.58 9.36
CA GLY A 172 -13.05 9.35 8.24
C GLY A 172 -14.26 8.50 8.60
N PRO A 173 -15.08 8.13 7.60
CA PRO A 173 -16.21 7.22 7.79
C PRO A 173 -15.77 5.88 8.42
N ASN A 174 -16.68 5.25 9.17
CA ASN A 174 -16.53 3.91 9.74
C ASN A 174 -15.25 3.73 10.58
N GLY A 175 -14.84 4.76 11.34
CA GLY A 175 -13.64 4.72 12.19
C GLY A 175 -12.32 4.65 11.41
N THR A 176 -12.30 5.04 10.13
CA THR A 176 -11.05 5.06 9.36
C THR A 176 -10.14 6.20 9.81
N ALA A 177 -8.92 5.88 10.23
CA ALA A 177 -7.84 6.83 10.39
C ALA A 177 -7.27 7.23 9.03
N TRP A 178 -7.18 8.52 8.78
CA TRP A 178 -6.58 9.12 7.58
C TRP A 178 -5.27 9.81 7.96
N PHE A 179 -4.20 9.50 7.23
CA PHE A 179 -2.83 9.94 7.50
C PHE A 179 -2.38 10.90 6.40
N ALA A 180 -1.95 12.11 6.76
CA ALA A 180 -1.55 13.13 5.78
C ALA A 180 -0.25 12.75 5.05
N HIS A 181 -0.30 12.65 3.72
CA HIS A 181 0.89 12.68 2.87
C HIS A 181 1.04 14.09 2.31
N ARG A 182 2.21 14.70 2.54
CA ARG A 182 2.52 16.08 2.13
C ARG A 182 3.67 16.09 1.14
N ASP A 183 3.92 17.19 0.44
CA ASP A 183 5.18 17.39 -0.29
C ASP A 183 6.27 17.98 0.62
N ASN A 184 7.47 18.25 0.08
CA ASN A 184 8.56 18.91 0.80
C ASN A 184 8.30 20.40 1.12
N GLN A 185 7.16 20.98 0.72
CA GLN A 185 6.69 22.32 1.11
C GLN A 185 5.53 22.26 2.13
N GLY A 186 5.15 21.06 2.60
CA GLY A 186 4.06 20.85 3.54
C GLY A 186 2.66 20.84 2.92
N ALA A 187 2.52 21.05 1.61
CA ALA A 187 1.24 21.00 0.91
C ALA A 187 0.69 19.56 0.89
N LEU A 188 -0.62 19.40 1.16
CA LEU A 188 -1.23 18.07 1.22
C LEU A 188 -1.31 17.45 -0.19
N SER A 189 -0.63 16.33 -0.39
CA SER A 189 -0.60 15.61 -1.68
C SER A 189 -1.72 14.58 -1.80
N GLY A 190 -2.16 14.05 -0.65
CA GLY A 190 -3.12 12.96 -0.50
C GLY A 190 -3.10 12.42 0.93
N MET A 191 -3.77 11.29 1.14
CA MET A 191 -3.81 10.62 2.44
C MET A 191 -3.84 9.11 2.30
N GLU A 192 -3.05 8.42 3.13
CA GLU A 192 -3.21 6.98 3.39
C GLU A 192 -4.43 6.80 4.33
N MET A 193 -5.23 5.76 4.11
CA MET A 193 -6.46 5.52 4.87
C MET A 193 -6.48 4.08 5.39
N ARG A 194 -6.65 3.92 6.71
CA ARG A 194 -6.68 2.62 7.40
C ARG A 194 -7.83 2.56 8.40
N GLY A 195 -8.57 1.47 8.43
CA GLY A 195 -9.55 1.16 9.47
C GLY A 195 -9.55 -0.35 9.77
N PRO A 196 -10.50 -0.86 10.55
CA PRO A 196 -10.61 -2.31 10.83
C PRO A 196 -10.76 -3.14 9.55
N GLU A 197 -11.66 -2.71 8.65
CA GLU A 197 -11.97 -3.41 7.40
C GLU A 197 -11.48 -2.67 6.13
N TYR A 198 -10.68 -1.60 6.26
CA TYR A 198 -10.32 -0.73 5.14
C TYR A 198 -8.82 -0.42 5.03
N ARG A 199 -8.29 -0.50 3.80
CA ARG A 199 -6.95 -0.04 3.41
C ARG A 199 -7.06 0.67 2.06
N GLY A 200 -6.58 1.91 1.97
CA GLY A 200 -6.63 2.69 0.75
C GLY A 200 -5.70 3.90 0.73
N PHE A 201 -5.71 4.63 -0.38
CA PHE A 201 -5.06 5.93 -0.54
C PHE A 201 -5.99 6.85 -1.35
N SER A 202 -6.03 8.15 -1.04
CA SER A 202 -6.96 9.08 -1.68
C SER A 202 -6.71 9.25 -3.19
N THR A 203 -7.72 8.99 -4.02
CA THR A 203 -7.72 9.37 -5.44
C THR A 203 -8.01 10.87 -5.59
N GLY A 204 -7.38 11.55 -6.55
CA GLY A 204 -7.71 12.95 -6.90
C GLY A 204 -6.67 13.98 -6.51
N GLY A 205 -5.71 13.64 -5.64
CA GLY A 205 -4.58 14.49 -5.29
C GLY A 205 -3.44 14.47 -6.31
N ILE A 206 -2.42 15.29 -6.07
CA ILE A 206 -1.20 15.46 -6.91
C ILE A 206 -0.21 14.26 -6.84
N GLY A 207 -0.70 13.08 -6.46
CA GLY A 207 0.06 11.84 -6.33
C GLY A 207 0.50 11.51 -4.89
N LYS A 208 0.95 10.27 -4.68
CA LYS A 208 1.54 9.84 -3.41
C LYS A 208 2.83 10.61 -3.14
N ARG A 209 2.96 11.17 -1.94
CA ARG A 209 4.22 11.69 -1.39
C ARG A 209 4.51 10.97 -0.07
N LEU A 210 5.20 11.61 0.86
CA LEU A 210 5.58 11.00 2.13
C LEU A 210 4.65 11.44 3.26
N PHE A 211 4.27 10.49 4.11
CA PHE A 211 3.86 10.81 5.48
C PHE A 211 5.11 11.29 6.23
N ARG A 212 4.99 12.35 7.03
CA ARG A 212 6.08 12.95 7.82
C ARG A 212 5.61 13.15 9.25
N PHE A 213 6.33 12.60 10.22
CA PHE A 213 6.09 12.77 11.65
C PHE A 213 7.40 13.16 12.33
N GLU A 214 7.43 14.36 12.91
CA GLU A 214 8.66 14.99 13.42
C GLU A 214 8.73 14.86 14.95
N ALA A 215 9.87 14.45 15.49
CA ALA A 215 10.10 14.45 16.94
C ALA A 215 10.11 15.88 17.52
N ASP A 216 10.76 16.79 16.80
CA ASP A 216 10.95 18.20 17.17
C ASP A 216 10.47 19.10 16.01
N PRO A 217 9.16 19.37 15.90
CA PRO A 217 8.58 20.04 14.73
C PRO A 217 9.23 21.37 14.36
N GLY A 218 9.55 21.54 13.08
CA GLY A 218 10.22 22.73 12.57
C GLY A 218 11.74 22.81 12.84
N THR A 219 12.33 21.81 13.51
CA THR A 219 13.79 21.63 13.60
C THR A 219 14.26 20.73 12.47
N GLN A 220 15.38 21.07 11.82
CA GLN A 220 15.96 20.25 10.74
C GLN A 220 16.46 18.91 11.33
N PRO A 221 15.86 17.75 10.97
CA PRO A 221 16.26 16.46 11.53
C PRO A 221 17.67 16.06 11.09
N SER A 222 18.48 15.56 12.03
CA SER A 222 19.72 14.83 11.73
C SER A 222 19.46 13.34 11.52
N ARG A 223 18.38 12.79 12.09
CA ARG A 223 17.99 11.39 11.92
C ARG A 223 16.73 11.27 11.08
N ILE A 224 16.77 10.42 10.08
CA ILE A 224 15.61 10.10 9.22
C ILE A 224 15.30 8.62 9.42
N VAL A 225 14.04 8.27 9.60
CA VAL A 225 13.55 6.89 9.68
C VAL A 225 12.53 6.68 8.57
N VAL A 226 12.66 5.61 7.76
CA VAL A 226 11.72 5.31 6.67
C VAL A 226 11.07 3.94 6.89
N ALA A 227 9.73 3.90 6.93
CA ALA A 227 8.91 2.69 6.97
C ALA A 227 7.93 2.64 5.78
N GLU A 228 7.17 1.56 5.64
CA GLU A 228 6.33 1.31 4.44
C GLU A 228 4.89 1.82 4.56
N ALA A 229 4.38 1.98 5.78
CA ALA A 229 3.06 2.53 6.06
C ALA A 229 3.08 3.47 7.28
N ALA A 230 2.12 4.39 7.36
CA ALA A 230 2.13 5.43 8.41
C ALA A 230 1.95 4.84 9.82
N ILE A 231 1.16 3.76 9.96
CA ILE A 231 1.01 3.04 11.23
C ILE A 231 2.35 2.43 11.68
N ASP A 232 3.18 1.94 10.76
CA ASP A 232 4.48 1.35 11.07
C ASP A 232 5.54 2.40 11.38
N ALA A 233 5.49 3.57 10.72
CA ALA A 233 6.28 4.74 11.11
C ALA A 233 5.96 5.21 12.55
N LEU A 234 4.67 5.32 12.91
CA LEU A 234 4.23 5.63 14.27
C LEU A 234 4.57 4.50 15.26
N SER A 235 4.47 3.24 14.86
CA SER A 235 4.79 2.08 15.70
C SER A 235 6.28 2.02 16.01
N PHE A 236 7.13 2.26 15.01
CA PHE A 236 8.57 2.40 15.19
C PHE A 236 8.88 3.58 16.11
N ALA A 237 8.29 4.76 15.87
CA ALA A 237 8.47 5.93 16.73
C ALA A 237 8.11 5.65 18.20
N ALA A 238 7.03 4.91 18.47
CA ALA A 238 6.66 4.48 19.81
C ALA A 238 7.73 3.58 20.47
N MET A 239 8.25 2.58 19.73
CA MET A 239 9.27 1.64 20.20
C MET A 239 10.66 2.26 20.35
N ASP A 240 10.97 3.24 19.51
CA ASP A 240 12.15 4.11 19.48
C ASP A 240 12.05 5.26 20.50
N ARG A 241 10.95 5.31 21.26
CA ARG A 241 10.63 6.28 22.33
C ARG A 241 10.60 7.74 21.87
N PHE A 242 10.29 7.97 20.59
CA PHE A 242 10.18 9.29 19.97
C PHE A 242 11.48 10.10 20.15
N SER A 243 12.60 9.49 19.73
CA SER A 243 13.94 10.08 19.80
C SER A 243 14.00 11.44 19.14
N SER A 244 14.55 12.43 19.85
CA SER A 244 14.74 13.79 19.32
C SER A 244 15.61 13.82 18.06
N ASN A 245 15.51 14.94 17.34
CA ASN A 245 16.09 15.21 16.02
C ASN A 245 15.73 14.15 14.95
N THR A 246 14.64 13.40 15.14
CA THR A 246 14.17 12.35 14.23
C THR A 246 12.95 12.78 13.41
N LEU A 247 13.00 12.54 12.10
CA LEU A 247 11.86 12.57 11.20
C LEU A 247 11.49 11.13 10.79
N TYR A 248 10.30 10.69 11.18
CA TYR A 248 9.72 9.39 10.81
C TYR A 248 8.88 9.53 9.55
N LEU A 249 9.16 8.69 8.55
CA LEU A 249 8.59 8.76 7.20
C LEU A 249 7.83 7.48 6.84
N SER A 250 6.82 7.61 5.99
CA SER A 250 6.19 6.48 5.30
C SER A 250 5.93 6.77 3.82
N THR A 251 6.11 5.74 2.98
CA THR A 251 5.82 5.76 1.54
C THR A 251 4.38 5.37 1.17
N ALA A 252 3.64 4.75 2.10
CA ALA A 252 2.37 4.06 1.84
C ALA A 252 2.48 3.04 0.67
N GLY A 253 3.52 2.21 0.69
CA GLY A 253 3.87 1.25 -0.35
C GLY A 253 4.55 1.89 -1.57
N GLY A 254 4.24 1.39 -2.76
CA GLY A 254 4.93 1.76 -4.01
C GLY A 254 5.03 3.28 -4.25
N MET A 255 6.27 3.74 -4.45
CA MET A 255 6.64 5.15 -4.58
C MET A 255 6.42 5.70 -6.00
N SER A 256 6.14 7.00 -6.10
CA SER A 256 6.22 7.72 -7.38
C SER A 256 7.62 8.31 -7.60
N PRO A 257 8.02 8.66 -8.84
CA PRO A 257 9.25 9.40 -9.09
C PRO A 257 9.36 10.69 -8.26
N GLU A 258 8.24 11.34 -7.97
CA GLU A 258 8.15 12.52 -7.12
C GLU A 258 8.48 12.18 -5.66
N SER A 259 7.94 11.07 -5.13
CA SER A 259 8.26 10.58 -3.78
C SER A 259 9.74 10.25 -3.64
N VAL A 260 10.36 9.69 -4.69
CA VAL A 260 11.81 9.38 -4.73
C VAL A 260 12.65 10.66 -4.73
N ARG A 261 12.28 11.67 -5.55
CA ARG A 261 12.96 12.97 -5.56
C ARG A 261 12.86 13.68 -4.21
N GLU A 262 11.68 13.68 -3.59
CA GLU A 262 11.49 14.27 -2.26
C GLU A 262 12.30 13.56 -1.17
N LEU A 263 12.36 12.22 -1.20
CA LEU A 263 13.19 11.47 -0.25
C LEU A 263 14.67 11.79 -0.44
N LYS A 264 15.20 11.77 -1.67
CA LYS A 264 16.60 12.15 -1.94
C LYS A 264 16.95 13.56 -1.44
N GLN A 265 16.03 14.52 -1.56
CA GLN A 265 16.19 15.87 -1.00
C GLN A 265 16.26 15.86 0.54
N LEU A 266 15.41 15.08 1.21
CA LEU A 266 15.44 14.93 2.67
C LEU A 266 16.74 14.27 3.15
N LEU A 267 17.18 13.20 2.48
CA LEU A 267 18.46 12.54 2.79
C LEU A 267 19.64 13.52 2.59
N ALA A 268 19.66 14.30 1.51
CA ALA A 268 20.68 15.32 1.25
C ALA A 268 20.65 16.51 2.24
N ALA A 269 19.53 16.76 2.92
CA ALA A 269 19.43 17.73 4.02
C ALA A 269 19.94 17.13 5.34
N GLY A 270 19.61 15.86 5.63
CA GLY A 270 20.13 15.10 6.77
C GLY A 270 21.65 14.89 6.71
N ALA A 271 22.21 14.68 5.51
CA ALA A 271 23.66 14.53 5.28
C ALA A 271 24.48 15.79 5.64
N LYS A 272 23.82 16.95 5.75
CA LYS A 272 24.45 18.22 6.17
C LYS A 272 24.41 18.43 7.69
N GLN A 273 23.71 17.57 8.43
CA GLN A 273 23.61 17.68 9.88
C GLN A 273 24.74 16.93 10.61
N PRO A 274 25.19 17.42 11.77
CA PRO A 274 26.00 16.63 12.70
C PRO A 274 25.31 15.31 13.03
N GLU A 275 26.07 14.21 12.99
CA GLU A 275 25.58 12.83 13.18
C GLU A 275 24.45 12.37 12.23
N GLY A 276 24.36 13.01 11.04
CA GLY A 276 23.38 12.69 10.00
C GLY A 276 23.26 11.19 9.71
N ARG A 277 22.05 10.61 9.87
CA ARG A 277 21.81 9.18 9.64
C ARG A 277 20.41 8.81 9.16
N LEU A 278 20.34 7.84 8.24
CA LEU A 278 19.13 7.12 7.84
C LEU A 278 18.99 5.79 8.59
N VAL A 279 17.80 5.53 9.14
CA VAL A 279 17.37 4.22 9.61
C VAL A 279 16.29 3.70 8.66
N ILE A 280 16.55 2.57 8.02
CA ILE A 280 15.62 1.94 7.08
C ILE A 280 14.78 0.93 7.87
N ALA A 281 13.63 1.39 8.35
CA ALA A 281 12.70 0.67 9.24
C ALA A 281 11.61 -0.05 8.44
N VAL A 282 12.02 -0.90 7.50
CA VAL A 282 11.16 -1.65 6.57
C VAL A 282 10.85 -3.05 7.10
N ASP A 283 9.88 -3.73 6.49
CA ASP A 283 9.40 -5.02 6.98
C ASP A 283 10.42 -6.14 6.73
N ASN A 284 10.21 -7.31 7.35
CA ASN A 284 11.09 -8.47 7.21
C ASN A 284 10.57 -9.44 6.14
N ASP A 285 10.42 -8.93 4.92
CA ASP A 285 10.03 -9.71 3.74
C ASP A 285 10.77 -9.25 2.46
N GLN A 286 10.45 -9.86 1.32
CA GLN A 286 11.07 -9.57 0.02
C GLN A 286 10.80 -8.14 -0.50
N GLN A 287 9.70 -7.50 -0.10
CA GLN A 287 9.42 -6.11 -0.46
C GLN A 287 10.24 -5.16 0.43
N GLY A 288 10.32 -5.45 1.73
CA GLY A 288 11.22 -4.77 2.65
C GLY A 288 12.70 -4.90 2.25
N ASP A 289 13.12 -6.06 1.72
CA ASP A 289 14.47 -6.26 1.16
C ASP A 289 14.76 -5.33 -0.03
N HIS A 290 13.80 -5.19 -0.95
CA HIS A 290 13.93 -4.31 -2.10
C HIS A 290 13.99 -2.84 -1.69
N TYR A 291 13.12 -2.40 -0.78
CA TYR A 291 13.18 -1.05 -0.22
C TYR A 291 14.47 -0.81 0.58
N ALA A 292 14.98 -1.81 1.31
CA ALA A 292 16.25 -1.70 2.03
C ALA A 292 17.44 -1.45 1.09
N ALA A 293 17.50 -2.16 -0.04
CA ALA A 293 18.52 -1.92 -1.06
C ALA A 293 18.38 -0.51 -1.66
N MET A 294 17.18 -0.17 -2.15
CA MET A 294 16.89 1.11 -2.81
C MET A 294 17.17 2.32 -1.91
N PHE A 295 16.74 2.30 -0.64
CA PHE A 295 17.02 3.40 0.30
C PHE A 295 18.48 3.47 0.73
N SER A 296 19.22 2.36 0.70
CA SER A 296 20.67 2.35 0.95
C SER A 296 21.43 3.04 -0.18
N GLU A 297 21.07 2.76 -1.44
CA GLU A 297 21.62 3.43 -2.63
C GLU A 297 21.37 4.95 -2.57
N MET A 298 20.13 5.39 -2.29
CA MET A 298 19.81 6.82 -2.16
C MET A 298 20.58 7.53 -1.05
N ALA A 299 20.96 6.82 0.03
CA ALA A 299 21.76 7.39 1.11
C ALA A 299 23.25 7.49 0.73
N GLN A 300 23.77 6.47 0.03
CA GLN A 300 25.15 6.45 -0.47
C GLN A 300 25.41 7.56 -1.50
N GLU A 301 24.46 7.82 -2.41
CA GLU A 301 24.51 8.94 -3.37
C GLU A 301 24.78 10.30 -2.71
N VAL A 302 24.32 10.50 -1.48
CA VAL A 302 24.40 11.79 -0.76
C VAL A 302 25.39 11.75 0.42
N GLY A 303 26.16 10.66 0.57
CA GLY A 303 27.13 10.49 1.66
C GLY A 303 26.53 10.30 3.06
N LEU A 304 25.23 9.97 3.16
CA LEU A 304 24.52 9.78 4.42
C LEU A 304 24.76 8.36 4.98
N TRP A 305 25.15 8.25 6.25
CA TRP A 305 25.23 6.94 6.91
C TRP A 305 23.84 6.30 6.96
N ASN A 306 23.75 5.01 6.66
CA ASN A 306 22.50 4.26 6.67
C ASN A 306 22.62 2.91 7.42
N GLY A 307 21.50 2.45 7.97
CA GLY A 307 21.39 1.09 8.50
C GLY A 307 19.95 0.58 8.48
N ARG A 308 19.75 -0.71 8.16
CA ARG A 308 18.43 -1.36 8.22
C ARG A 308 18.09 -1.74 9.67
N ALA A 309 16.84 -1.52 10.03
CA ALA A 309 16.19 -2.18 11.16
C ALA A 309 14.94 -2.87 10.61
N SER A 310 14.72 -4.15 10.97
CA SER A 310 13.49 -4.86 10.61
C SER A 310 13.02 -5.75 11.78
N PRO A 311 11.73 -6.14 11.81
CA PRO A 311 11.19 -7.11 12.76
C PRO A 311 11.98 -8.43 12.78
N LYS A 312 12.13 -9.05 13.96
CA LYS A 312 12.90 -10.31 14.09
C LYS A 312 12.21 -11.52 13.41
N SER A 313 10.89 -11.50 13.33
CA SER A 313 10.08 -12.54 12.68
C SER A 313 9.95 -12.25 11.18
N PRO A 314 10.20 -13.22 10.29
CA PRO A 314 9.90 -13.06 8.86
C PRO A 314 8.42 -12.80 8.61
N GLY A 315 8.10 -11.91 7.66
CA GLY A 315 6.72 -11.52 7.32
C GLY A 315 6.00 -10.67 8.36
N SER A 316 6.68 -10.23 9.43
CA SER A 316 6.11 -9.27 10.40
C SER A 316 6.43 -7.83 10.03
N ASP A 317 5.46 -6.96 10.30
CA ASP A 317 5.56 -5.50 10.29
C ASP A 317 5.90 -4.93 11.69
N TRP A 318 6.13 -3.62 11.79
CA TRP A 318 6.46 -2.98 13.08
C TRP A 318 5.25 -2.82 14.00
N ASN A 319 4.03 -2.72 13.47
CA ASN A 319 2.81 -2.69 14.26
C ASN A 319 2.58 -4.00 15.02
N GLN A 320 2.84 -5.15 14.40
CA GLN A 320 2.87 -6.47 15.03
C GLN A 320 3.88 -6.52 16.18
N VAL A 321 5.10 -6.01 15.98
CA VAL A 321 6.14 -5.98 17.02
C VAL A 321 5.75 -5.08 18.19
N LEU A 322 5.10 -3.94 17.95
CA LEU A 322 4.59 -3.07 19.01
C LEU A 322 3.50 -3.76 19.82
N ARG A 323 2.47 -4.30 19.15
CA ARG A 323 1.36 -5.02 19.79
C ARG A 323 1.85 -6.22 20.61
N ALA A 324 2.83 -6.97 20.11
CA ALA A 324 3.43 -8.11 20.81
C ALA A 324 4.24 -7.74 22.07
N ARG A 325 4.69 -6.49 22.23
CA ARG A 325 5.33 -6.03 23.49
C ARG A 325 4.29 -5.77 24.59
N GLY A 326 3.05 -5.44 24.21
CA GLY A 326 2.03 -4.89 25.10
C GLY A 326 2.43 -3.54 25.70
N ASN A 327 1.58 -2.99 26.58
CA ASN A 327 1.84 -1.69 27.22
C ASN A 327 2.89 -1.75 28.37
N LYS A 328 3.94 -2.55 28.17
CA LYS A 328 5.08 -2.67 29.08
C LYS A 328 6.05 -1.51 28.83
N GLU A 329 5.76 -0.35 29.39
CA GLU A 329 6.71 0.76 29.46
C GLU A 329 7.96 0.32 30.22
N SER A 330 9.01 0.00 29.46
CA SER A 330 10.29 -0.46 29.97
C SER A 330 11.09 0.73 30.51
N VAL A 331 10.98 0.98 31.82
CA VAL A 331 11.73 2.02 32.55
C VAL A 331 13.22 1.64 32.62
N THR A 332 13.93 1.83 31.51
CA THR A 332 15.40 1.81 31.38
C THR A 332 15.78 2.21 29.95
N PRO A 333 16.62 3.23 29.73
CA PRO A 333 17.25 3.45 28.43
C PRO A 333 18.23 2.31 28.11
N ARG A 334 18.05 1.63 26.98
CA ARG A 334 19.11 0.83 26.36
C ARG A 334 19.73 1.67 25.22
N PRO A 335 20.99 2.11 25.31
CA PRO A 335 21.64 2.80 24.22
C PRO A 335 21.83 1.87 23.01
N PHE A 336 21.76 2.43 21.80
CA PHE A 336 21.84 1.66 20.56
C PHE A 336 23.27 1.17 20.27
N ARG A 337 23.64 0.00 20.83
CA ARG A 337 24.85 -0.75 20.44
C ARG A 337 24.73 -2.27 20.63
N GLU A 338 23.53 -2.83 20.48
CA GLU A 338 23.26 -4.26 20.71
C GLU A 338 22.30 -4.85 19.66
N LEU A 339 22.68 -4.77 18.38
CA LEU A 339 22.00 -5.47 17.28
C LEU A 339 22.96 -5.90 16.14
N ALA A 340 24.20 -6.24 16.52
CA ALA A 340 25.20 -6.86 15.64
C ALA A 340 25.94 -7.95 16.43
N GLY A 341 25.73 -9.22 16.08
CA GLY A 341 26.27 -10.39 16.77
C GLY A 341 25.20 -11.27 17.43
N SER A 342 24.71 -12.27 16.70
CA SER A 342 23.87 -13.37 17.23
C SER A 342 24.05 -14.64 16.40
N ALA A 343 25.32 -14.95 16.11
CA ALA A 343 25.85 -16.17 15.51
C ALA A 343 27.33 -16.22 15.96
N THR A 344 27.90 -17.31 16.48
CA THR A 344 27.46 -18.71 16.65
C THR A 344 27.81 -19.26 18.06
N SER A 345 27.66 -20.58 18.26
CA SER A 345 28.23 -21.37 19.38
C SER A 345 29.76 -21.14 19.57
N THR A 346 30.40 -21.42 20.71
CA THR A 346 30.10 -22.39 21.79
C THR A 346 30.66 -21.94 23.17
N THR A 347 30.40 -22.70 24.25
CA THR A 347 30.83 -22.49 25.65
C THR A 347 32.25 -23.02 25.98
N PRO A 348 32.86 -22.75 27.17
CA PRO A 348 32.87 -21.50 27.99
C PRO A 348 34.25 -21.18 28.65
N THR A 349 34.27 -20.23 29.62
CA THR A 349 35.28 -19.99 30.70
C THR A 349 36.63 -19.30 30.36
N PRO A 350 37.28 -18.57 31.31
CA PRO A 350 37.86 -17.26 30.99
C PRO A 350 39.28 -16.92 31.55
N GLN A 351 39.92 -15.87 31.01
CA GLN A 351 40.87 -15.00 31.74
C GLN A 351 41.05 -13.62 31.04
N VAL A 352 41.79 -12.69 31.67
CA VAL A 352 41.75 -11.23 31.40
C VAL A 352 43.09 -10.68 30.89
N ALA A 353 43.09 -9.81 29.86
CA ALA A 353 44.05 -8.69 29.72
C ALA A 353 43.70 -7.66 28.61
N ALA A 354 43.98 -6.38 28.92
CA ALA A 354 44.42 -5.28 28.05
C ALA A 354 43.73 -4.94 26.69
N GLY A 355 43.07 -3.76 26.67
CA GLY A 355 43.52 -2.64 25.83
C GLY A 355 43.14 -2.58 24.34
N TRP A 356 41.99 -1.97 24.02
CA TRP A 356 41.67 -1.48 22.66
C TRP A 356 41.11 -0.03 22.64
N VAL A 357 41.42 0.76 23.67
CA VAL A 357 40.86 2.12 23.87
C VAL A 357 41.80 3.24 23.41
N ASP A 358 43.11 2.98 23.33
CA ASP A 358 44.10 4.05 23.15
C ASP A 358 44.36 4.43 21.69
N ASP A 359 44.11 3.53 20.73
CA ASP A 359 44.34 3.79 19.31
C ASP A 359 43.39 4.86 18.73
N LEU A 360 42.23 5.07 19.37
CA LEU A 360 41.31 6.16 19.02
C LEU A 360 41.82 7.55 19.45
N LYS A 361 42.80 7.64 20.37
CA LYS A 361 43.35 8.91 20.86
C LYS A 361 44.47 9.45 19.97
N LEU A 362 45.29 8.59 19.37
CA LEU A 362 46.44 9.03 18.56
C LEU A 362 46.01 9.79 17.30
N ARG A 363 44.92 9.37 16.64
CA ARG A 363 44.44 10.01 15.39
C ARG A 363 43.85 11.42 15.57
N LYS A 364 43.63 11.89 16.80
CA LYS A 364 43.26 13.30 17.07
C LYS A 364 44.45 14.23 17.35
N ARG A 365 45.69 13.71 17.49
CA ARG A 365 46.89 14.54 17.72
C ARG A 365 47.62 14.97 16.45
N HIS A 366 47.49 14.23 15.35
CA HIS A 366 48.24 14.50 14.10
C HIS A 366 47.58 15.52 13.14
N GLN A 367 46.57 16.28 13.59
CA GLN A 367 45.89 17.28 12.76
C GLN A 367 45.96 18.71 13.34
N SER A 368 46.79 18.93 14.37
CA SER A 368 46.87 20.20 15.11
C SER A 368 48.28 20.60 15.52
N GLU A 369 49.29 20.35 14.67
CA GLU A 369 50.66 20.88 14.86
C GLU A 369 51.47 20.83 13.56
N GLN A 370 51.66 21.98 12.90
CA GLN A 370 52.94 22.46 12.33
C GLN A 370 52.75 23.73 11.47
N VAL A 371 53.31 24.84 11.96
CA VAL A 371 53.73 26.01 11.16
C VAL A 371 55.04 26.52 11.77
N PRO A 372 56.11 26.65 10.97
CA PRO A 372 57.20 27.58 11.28
C PRO A 372 57.45 28.59 10.15
N MET A 373 57.90 29.78 10.53
CA MET A 373 58.33 30.85 9.61
C MET A 373 59.85 30.80 9.31
N THR A 374 60.29 31.72 8.45
CA THR A 374 61.65 32.30 8.27
C THR A 374 62.58 31.63 7.24
N ALA A 375 63.50 32.35 6.57
CA ALA A 375 63.52 33.76 6.11
C ALA A 375 64.75 34.02 5.20
N GLN A 376 64.60 34.83 4.12
CA GLN A 376 65.70 35.44 3.31
C GLN A 376 66.63 34.43 2.58
N ALA A 377 67.48 34.75 1.57
CA ALA A 377 67.50 35.69 0.43
C ALA A 377 68.60 35.15 -0.57
N THR A 378 69.03 35.70 -1.73
CA THR A 378 68.89 37.00 -2.44
C THR A 378 69.28 36.84 -3.93
N THR A 379 68.83 37.73 -4.84
CA THR A 379 69.38 37.96 -6.22
C THR A 379 69.26 36.80 -7.26
N SER A 380 69.33 36.99 -8.60
CA SER A 380 69.68 38.17 -9.44
C SER A 380 68.84 38.29 -10.75
N LEU A 381 69.11 39.33 -11.55
CA LEU A 381 68.36 39.82 -12.73
C LEU A 381 68.39 38.91 -13.98
N ARG A 382 67.35 39.00 -14.83
CA ARG A 382 67.47 39.62 -16.19
C ARG A 382 66.14 39.98 -16.88
N ARG A 383 66.25 40.86 -17.89
CA ARG A 383 65.18 41.32 -18.82
C ARG A 383 64.76 40.17 -19.78
N SER A 384 63.73 40.23 -20.63
CA SER A 384 63.08 41.38 -21.33
C SER A 384 61.77 40.96 -22.03
N GLY A 385 60.88 41.91 -22.35
CA GLY A 385 60.05 41.82 -23.57
C GLY A 385 58.53 41.99 -23.43
N SER A 386 58.06 43.24 -23.61
CA SER A 386 56.74 43.56 -24.22
C SER A 386 57.01 44.14 -25.62
N PRO A 387 56.02 44.36 -26.53
CA PRO A 387 54.55 44.24 -26.43
C PRO A 387 54.00 43.19 -27.44
N SER A 388 52.71 43.04 -27.81
CA SER A 388 51.86 44.03 -28.51
C SER A 388 50.40 43.57 -28.72
N MET A 389 49.46 44.51 -28.49
CA MET A 389 48.19 44.79 -29.18
C MET A 389 47.37 43.71 -29.92
N GLY A 390 46.06 43.71 -29.64
CA GLY A 390 44.98 43.43 -30.61
C GLY A 390 44.36 42.02 -30.56
N GLY A 391 43.03 41.86 -30.64
CA GLY A 391 41.97 42.88 -30.62
C GLY A 391 40.61 42.36 -31.11
N ARG A 392 39.54 42.98 -30.59
CA ARG A 392 38.10 42.59 -30.68
C ARG A 392 37.69 41.43 -29.76
#